data_AF-A0A8T1K236-F1
#
_entry.id   AF-A0A8T1K236-F1
#
_cell.length_a   1.000
_cell.length_b   1.000
_cell.length_c   1.000
_cell.angle_alpha   90.00
_cell.angle_beta   90.00
_cell.angle_gamma   90.00
#
_symmetry.space_group_name_H-M   'P 1'
#
loop_
_entity.id
_entity.type
_entity.pdbx_description
1 polymer ?
#
loop_
_entity_poly.entity_id
_entity_poly.type
_entity_poly.pdbx_seq_one_letter_code
_entity_poly.pdbx_strand_id
1 'polypeptide(L)' 'NADNPGVWLMHCHIDWHFVLGLAMLFVEAEDVLRDEGLGAFSSNMLLSVCNGNFTL' A
#
# COMPACT_ATOMS: atom_id res chain seq x y z
N ASN A 1 8.97 1.59 17.59
CA ASN A 1 7.85 2.51 17.34
C ASN A 1 7.60 2.52 15.85
N ALA A 2 6.34 2.42 15.45
CA ALA A 2 5.89 2.46 14.07
C ALA A 2 4.67 3.40 14.09
N ASP A 3 4.84 4.61 13.57
CA ASP A 3 3.95 5.76 13.73
C ASP A 3 3.31 6.24 12.43
N ASN A 4 3.44 5.48 11.34
CA ASN A 4 2.91 5.83 10.04
C ASN A 4 2.15 4.65 9.40
N PRO A 5 0.86 4.45 9.75
CA PRO A 5 0.03 3.39 9.19
C PRO A 5 0.02 3.40 7.67
N GLY A 6 0.26 2.24 7.04
CA GLY A 6 0.35 2.19 5.58
C GLY A 6 1.04 0.95 5.04
N VAL A 7 1.10 0.91 3.70
CA VAL A 7 1.88 -0.08 2.95
C VAL A 7 3.05 0.64 2.29
N TRP A 8 4.26 0.42 2.80
CA TRP A 8 5.47 1.13 2.40
C TRP A 8 6.34 0.27 1.49
N LEU A 9 6.61 0.77 0.28
CA LEU A 9 7.55 0.13 -0.64
C LEU A 9 8.98 0.48 -0.27
N MET A 10 9.77 -0.55 0.00
CA MET A 10 11.20 -0.43 0.23
C MET A 10 11.91 -1.22 -0.86
N HIS A 11 12.61 -0.50 -1.73
CA HIS A 11 13.27 -1.08 -2.88
C HIS A 11 14.66 -0.48 -3.09
N CYS A 12 15.50 -1.17 -3.85
CA CYS A 12 16.73 -0.58 -4.33
C CYS A 12 16.41 0.46 -5.42
N HIS A 13 16.96 1.67 -5.29
CA HIS A 13 16.71 2.76 -6.23
C HIS A 13 17.59 2.69 -7.50
N ILE A 14 18.32 1.59 -7.68
CA ILE A 14 18.98 1.27 -8.93
C ILE A 14 17.94 0.57 -9.81
N ASP A 15 17.59 1.18 -10.95
CA ASP A 15 16.46 0.76 -11.79
C ASP A 15 16.45 -0.74 -12.13
N TRP A 16 17.61 -1.27 -12.52
CA TRP A 16 17.72 -2.68 -12.89
C TRP A 16 17.55 -3.61 -11.68
N HIS A 17 17.93 -3.20 -10.48
CA HIS A 17 17.62 -3.98 -9.28
C HIS A 17 16.13 -3.97 -8.94
N PHE A 18 15.45 -2.83 -9.13
CA PHE A 18 14.00 -2.74 -8.89
C PHE A 18 13.22 -3.67 -9.84
N VAL A 19 13.51 -3.61 -11.14
CA VAL A 19 12.84 -4.45 -12.14
C VAL A 19 13.16 -5.93 -11.96
N LEU A 20 14.35 -6.28 -11.44
CA LEU A 20 14.71 -7.64 -11.07
C LEU A 20 14.06 -8.11 -9.75
N GLY A 21 13.32 -7.25 -9.06
CA GLY A 21 12.52 -7.61 -7.88
C GLY A 21 13.19 -7.36 -6.53
N LEU A 22 14.24 -6.52 -6.47
CA LEU A 22 14.84 -6.11 -5.19
C LEU A 22 13.96 -5.06 -4.49
N ALA A 23 12.80 -5.53 -4.02
CA ALA A 23 11.77 -4.75 -3.35
C ALA A 23 11.09 -5.59 -2.25
N MET A 24 10.58 -4.91 -1.23
CA MET A 24 9.79 -5.44 -0.13
C MET A 24 8.69 -4.45 0.22
N LEU A 25 7.60 -4.94 0.80
CA LEU A 25 6.52 -4.12 1.36
C LEU A 25 6.53 -4.24 2.87
N PHE A 26 6.49 -3.11 3.57
CA PHE A 26 6.18 -3.06 4.99
C PHE A 26 4.70 -2.74 5.17
N VAL A 27 3.98 -3.59 5.89
CA VAL A 27 2.61 -3.32 6.32
C VAL A 27 2.68 -2.83 7.75
N GLU A 28 2.45 -1.55 7.95
CA GLU A 28 2.56 -0.87 9.23
C GLU A 28 1.17 -0.59 9.79
N ALA A 29 0.95 -0.90 11.07
CA ALA A 29 -0.34 -0.79 11.77
C ALA A 29 -1.50 -1.48 11.01
N GLU A 30 -1.38 -2.79 10.80
CA GLU A 30 -2.36 -3.62 10.08
C GLU A 30 -3.77 -3.54 10.68
N ASP A 31 -3.87 -3.40 12.00
CA ASP A 31 -5.12 -3.20 12.73
C ASP A 31 -5.83 -1.91 12.31
N VAL A 32 -5.10 -0.80 12.23
CA VAL A 32 -5.63 0.49 11.76
C VAL A 32 -6.09 0.38 10.29
N LEU A 33 -5.27 -0.23 9.44
CA LEU A 33 -5.62 -0.44 8.02
C LEU A 33 -6.87 -1.31 7.84
N ARG A 34 -7.08 -2.29 8.71
CA ARG A 34 -8.28 -3.13 8.69
C ARG A 34 -9.52 -2.38 9.13
N ASP A 35 -9.41 -1.54 10.14
CA ASP A 35 -10.54 -0.78 10.70
C ASP A 35 -10.96 0.38 9.77
N GLU A 36 -10.00 1.08 9.16
CA GLU A 36 -10.27 2.14 8.18
C GLU A 36 -10.67 1.58 6.80
N GLY A 37 -10.24 0.35 6.50
CA GLY A 37 -10.52 -0.34 5.24
C GLY A 37 -10.07 0.50 4.04
N LEU A 38 -10.99 0.79 3.12
CA LEU A 38 -10.70 1.60 1.96
C LEU A 38 -10.45 3.08 2.27
N GLY A 39 -10.90 3.57 3.44
CA GLY A 39 -10.68 4.94 3.88
C GLY A 39 -9.21 5.25 4.15
N ALA A 40 -8.39 4.22 4.44
CA ALA A 40 -6.95 4.34 4.60
C ALA A 40 -6.22 4.68 3.29
N PHE A 41 -6.87 4.49 2.12
CA PHE A 41 -6.27 4.67 0.81
C PHE A 41 -6.99 5.78 0.03
N SER A 42 -6.23 6.47 -0.84
CA SER A 42 -6.81 7.54 -1.63
C SER A 42 -7.92 7.03 -2.55
N SER A 43 -9.05 7.73 -2.56
CA SER A 43 -10.28 7.38 -3.28
C SER A 43 -10.08 7.24 -4.79
N ASN A 44 -9.02 7.85 -5.33
CA ASN A 44 -8.65 7.82 -6.74
C ASN A 44 -7.56 6.79 -7.10
N MET A 45 -6.93 6.12 -6.14
CA MET A 45 -5.79 5.23 -6.41
C MET A 45 -6.22 3.76 -6.52
N LEU A 46 -6.95 3.21 -5.55
CA LEU A 46 -7.36 1.80 -5.57
C LEU A 46 -8.77 1.57 -6.15
N LEU A 47 -9.72 2.44 -5.79
CA LEU A 47 -11.13 2.27 -6.12
C LEU A 47 -11.48 2.69 -7.55
N SER A 48 -10.88 3.78 -8.05
CA SER A 48 -11.19 4.32 -9.39
C SER A 48 -10.49 3.58 -10.53
N VAL A 49 -9.32 2.97 -10.30
CA VAL A 49 -8.49 2.38 -11.38
C VAL A 49 -8.84 0.91 -11.60
N CYS A 50 -9.08 0.16 -10.53
CA CYS A 50 -9.42 -1.27 -10.63
C CYS A 50 -10.91 -1.53 -10.88
N ASN A 51 -11.72 -0.49 -11.16
CA ASN A 51 -13.18 -0.56 -11.29
C ASN A 51 -13.83 -1.37 -10.15
N GLY A 52 -13.29 -1.21 -8.95
CA GLY A 52 -13.71 -1.96 -7.77
C GLY A 52 -15.00 -1.38 -7.23
N ASN A 53 -16.14 -1.91 -7.67
CA ASN A 53 -17.41 -1.66 -7.00
C ASN A 53 -17.40 -2.38 -5.64
N PHE A 54 -16.76 -1.77 -4.65
CA PHE A 54 -16.66 -2.32 -3.31
C PHE A 54 -17.89 -1.88 -2.50
N THR A 55 -18.97 -2.63 -2.65
CA THR A 55 -20.07 -2.60 -1.68
C THR A 55 -19.64 -3.46 -0.50
N LEU A 56 -19.56 -2.83 0.68
CA LEU A 56 -19.48 -3.51 1.98
C LEU A 56 -20.63 -4.50 2.17
#